data_AF-A0A0G0WST4-F1
#
_entry.id   AF-A0A0G0WST4-F1
#
_cell.length_a   1.000
_cell.length_b   1.000
_cell.length_c   1.000
_cell.angle_alpha   90.00
_cell.angle_beta   90.00
_cell.angle_gamma   90.00
#
_symmetry.space_group_name_H-M   'P 1'
#
loop_
_entity.id
_entity.type
_entity.pdbx_description
1 polymer ?
#
loop_
_entity_poly.entity_id
_entity_poly.type
_entity_poly.pdbx_seq_one_letter_code
_entity_poly.pdbx_strand_id
1 'polypeptide(L)'
;MSRVNPREIDGVERREYLDLLWTSIAGLNSRDEVKSFFKDLLSESEAIMLARRIKIAQSLLEGQTYDEIMKEIRVAKNTVSRVHQWLISGFGGYEKGLKQFEKELERRARVITKKQKQMEPFSFEWLKKKYPLHFLLFNLLDRDK
;
A
#
# COMPACT_ATOMS: atom_id res chain seq x y z
N MET A 1 -26.02 -1.06 2.76
CA MET A 1 -25.96 0.42 2.68
C MET A 1 -26.90 1.01 3.72
N SER A 2 -26.56 2.18 4.28
CA SER A 2 -27.33 2.84 5.36
C SER A 2 -28.68 3.35 4.85
N ARG A 3 -29.68 3.34 5.74
CA ARG A 3 -31.01 3.93 5.48
C ARG A 3 -31.03 5.45 5.59
N VAL A 4 -30.01 6.01 6.23
CA VAL A 4 -29.88 7.43 6.52
C VAL A 4 -28.68 7.98 5.75
N ASN A 5 -28.82 9.20 5.25
CA ASN A 5 -27.74 9.90 4.59
C ASN A 5 -26.64 10.22 5.62
N PRO A 6 -25.35 9.96 5.33
CA PRO A 6 -24.26 10.31 6.23
C PRO A 6 -24.19 11.78 6.65
N ARG A 7 -24.87 12.70 5.94
CA ARG A 7 -24.97 14.12 6.32
C ARG A 7 -26.06 14.43 7.35
N GLU A 8 -27.03 13.55 7.51
CA GLU A 8 -28.19 13.71 8.41
C GLU A 8 -27.96 13.10 9.79
N ILE A 9 -26.85 12.38 9.98
CA ILE A 9 -26.44 11.79 11.26
C ILE A 9 -26.11 12.92 12.24
N ASP A 10 -26.65 12.81 13.47
CA ASP A 10 -26.39 13.77 14.55
C ASP A 10 -24.90 13.90 14.85
N GLY A 11 -24.49 15.09 15.27
CA GLY A 11 -23.09 15.39 15.57
C GLY A 11 -22.52 14.54 16.72
N VAL A 12 -23.34 14.15 17.69
CA VAL A 12 -22.93 13.28 18.79
C VAL A 12 -22.73 11.86 18.27
N GLU A 13 -23.73 11.31 17.60
CA GLU A 13 -23.72 9.95 17.04
C GLU A 13 -22.54 9.76 16.07
N ARG A 14 -22.29 10.75 15.20
CA ARG A 14 -21.13 10.72 14.29
C ARG A 14 -19.81 10.59 15.05
N ARG A 15 -19.64 11.36 16.13
CA ARG A 15 -18.39 11.34 16.91
C ARG A 15 -18.19 9.99 17.56
N GLU A 16 -19.24 9.40 18.12
CA GLU A 16 -19.19 8.08 18.73
C GLU A 16 -18.75 7.01 17.72
N TYR A 17 -19.34 6.99 16.53
CA TYR A 17 -18.94 6.03 15.48
C TYR A 17 -17.50 6.22 15.01
N LEU A 18 -17.05 7.47 14.87
CA LEU A 18 -15.66 7.75 14.48
C LEU A 18 -14.67 7.41 15.59
N ASP A 19 -15.02 7.67 16.85
CA ASP A 19 -14.18 7.36 18.00
C ASP A 19 -13.99 5.85 18.17
N LEU A 20 -15.06 5.08 18.00
CA LEU A 20 -15.00 3.62 17.97
C LEU A 20 -14.06 3.11 16.87
N LEU A 21 -14.16 3.69 15.66
CA LEU A 21 -13.31 3.32 14.53
C LEU A 21 -11.84 3.62 14.82
N TRP A 22 -11.52 4.80 15.36
CA TRP A 22 -10.15 5.20 15.66
C TRP A 22 -9.54 4.35 16.78
N THR A 23 -10.31 4.09 17.84
CA THR A 23 -9.89 3.23 18.94
C THR A 23 -9.63 1.81 18.46
N SER A 24 -10.50 1.27 17.60
CA SER A 24 -10.33 -0.08 17.03
C SER A 24 -9.06 -0.18 16.19
N ILE A 25 -8.78 0.82 15.35
CA ILE A 25 -7.57 0.84 14.49
C ILE A 25 -6.30 1.02 15.33
N ALA A 26 -6.34 1.86 16.37
CA ALA A 26 -5.20 2.11 17.24
C ALA A 26 -4.77 0.89 18.07
N GLY A 27 -5.69 -0.04 18.33
CA GLY A 27 -5.39 -1.28 19.07
C GLY A 27 -4.69 -2.37 18.26
N LEU A 28 -4.54 -2.20 16.94
CA LEU A 28 -3.94 -3.21 16.05
C LEU A 28 -2.41 -3.11 16.08
N ASN A 29 -1.73 -4.22 16.38
CA ASN A 29 -0.27 -4.22 16.61
C ASN A 29 0.50 -4.85 15.45
N SER A 30 -0.14 -5.72 14.67
CA SER A 30 0.51 -6.41 13.55
C SER A 30 -0.16 -6.11 12.22
N ARG A 31 0.62 -6.18 11.13
CA ARG A 31 0.08 -5.98 9.78
C ARG A 31 -0.93 -7.08 9.40
N ASP A 32 -0.77 -8.29 9.93
CA ASP A 32 -1.68 -9.39 9.63
C ASP A 32 -3.03 -9.20 10.34
N GLU A 33 -3.04 -8.66 11.57
CA GLU A 33 -4.25 -8.18 12.23
C GLU A 33 -4.92 -7.06 11.41
N VAL A 34 -4.16 -6.04 10.98
CA VAL A 34 -4.68 -4.96 10.14
C VAL A 34 -5.30 -5.52 8.86
N LYS A 35 -4.62 -6.45 8.19
CA LYS A 35 -5.10 -7.06 6.96
C LYS A 35 -6.41 -7.84 7.16
N SER A 36 -6.51 -8.63 8.22
CA SER A 36 -7.72 -9.39 8.53
C SER A 36 -8.87 -8.46 8.90
N PHE A 37 -8.61 -7.47 9.77
CA PHE A 37 -9.59 -6.47 10.16
C PHE A 37 -10.18 -5.71 8.96
N PHE A 38 -9.33 -5.20 8.06
CA PHE A 38 -9.81 -4.46 6.88
C PHE A 38 -10.50 -5.34 5.84
N LYS A 39 -10.19 -6.65 5.80
CA LYS A 39 -10.91 -7.60 4.94
C LYS A 39 -12.34 -7.85 5.41
N ASP A 40 -12.56 -7.83 6.71
CA ASP A 40 -13.89 -8.02 7.29
C ASP A 40 -14.68 -6.71 7.33
N LEU A 41 -14.00 -5.57 7.52
CA LEU A 41 -14.62 -4.25 7.61
C LEU A 41 -15.04 -3.67 6.24
N LEU A 42 -14.23 -3.89 5.20
CA LEU A 42 -14.43 -3.25 3.90
C LEU A 42 -14.77 -4.28 2.82
N SER A 43 -15.60 -3.87 1.87
CA SER A 43 -15.68 -4.60 0.60
C SER A 43 -14.38 -4.47 -0.19
N GLU A 44 -14.15 -5.42 -1.09
CA GLU A 44 -12.96 -5.40 -1.97
C GLU A 44 -12.87 -4.09 -2.78
N SER A 45 -14.01 -3.57 -3.26
CA SER A 45 -14.05 -2.34 -4.03
C SER A 45 -13.66 -1.10 -3.21
N GLU A 46 -14.10 -1.04 -1.94
CA GLU A 46 -13.74 0.03 -1.01
C GLU A 46 -12.26 -0.03 -0.63
N ALA A 47 -11.74 -1.23 -0.36
CA ALA A 47 -10.33 -1.44 -0.05
C ALA A 47 -9.43 -1.00 -1.21
N ILE A 48 -9.76 -1.38 -2.45
CA ILE A 48 -9.04 -0.94 -3.66
C ILE A 48 -9.12 0.58 -3.82
N MET A 49 -10.29 1.18 -3.55
CA MET A 49 -10.50 2.62 -3.65
C MET A 49 -9.65 3.39 -2.64
N LEU A 50 -9.52 2.93 -1.40
CA LEU A 50 -8.61 3.50 -0.40
C LEU A 50 -7.14 3.34 -0.82
N ALA A 51 -6.75 2.16 -1.31
CA ALA A 51 -5.39 1.90 -1.78
C ALA A 51 -5.00 2.83 -2.95
N ARG A 52 -5.92 3.04 -3.92
CA ARG A 52 -5.72 3.99 -5.02
C ARG A 52 -5.49 5.41 -4.51
N ARG A 53 -6.24 5.87 -3.51
CA ARG A 53 -6.05 7.21 -2.92
C ARG A 53 -4.66 7.37 -2.31
N ILE A 54 -4.17 6.36 -1.60
CA ILE A 54 -2.82 6.37 -1.03
C ILE A 54 -1.77 6.45 -2.14
N LYS A 55 -1.91 5.63 -3.20
CA LYS A 55 -0.99 5.63 -4.33
C LYS A 55 -1.00 6.96 -5.11
N ILE A 56 -2.17 7.56 -5.32
CA ILE A 56 -2.28 8.91 -5.91
C ILE A 56 -1.55 9.94 -5.04
N ALA A 57 -1.77 9.92 -3.73
CA ALA A 57 -1.10 10.85 -2.82
C ALA A 57 0.42 10.68 -2.86
N GLN A 58 0.90 9.44 -2.92
CA GLN A 58 2.33 9.13 -3.10
C GLN A 58 2.87 9.74 -4.40
N SER A 59 2.23 9.44 -5.53
CA SER A 59 2.62 9.95 -6.85
C SER A 59 2.66 11.48 -6.91
N LEU A 60 1.70 12.15 -6.27
CA LEU A 60 1.67 13.61 -6.18
C LEU A 60 2.84 14.16 -5.35
N LEU A 61 3.21 13.49 -4.24
CA LEU A 61 4.38 13.86 -3.43
C LEU A 61 5.71 13.60 -4.16
N GLU A 62 5.75 12.59 -5.03
CA GLU A 62 6.88 12.29 -5.91
C GLU A 62 6.98 13.27 -7.11
N GLY A 63 6.03 14.19 -7.26
CA GLY A 63 6.03 15.22 -8.30
C GLY A 63 5.52 14.75 -9.67
N GLN A 64 4.83 13.60 -9.74
CA GLN A 64 4.25 13.11 -10.98
C GLN A 64 3.12 14.03 -11.49
N THR A 65 2.98 14.12 -12.81
CA THR A 65 1.92 14.89 -13.45
C THR A 65 0.58 14.17 -13.38
N TYR A 66 -0.52 14.93 -13.51
CA TYR A 66 -1.87 14.35 -13.45
C TYR A 66 -2.08 13.28 -14.54
N ASP A 67 -1.53 13.47 -15.73
CA ASP A 67 -1.72 12.55 -16.85
C ASP A 67 -1.00 11.22 -16.63
N GLU A 68 0.18 11.24 -16.02
CA GLU A 68 0.92 10.04 -15.62
C GLU A 68 0.14 9.24 -14.57
N ILE A 69 -0.35 9.93 -13.53
CA ILE A 69 -1.14 9.32 -12.45
C ILE A 69 -2.41 8.67 -12.99
N MET A 70 -3.11 9.36 -13.90
CA MET A 70 -4.33 8.81 -14.52
C MET A 70 -4.03 7.56 -15.34
N LYS A 71 -2.91 7.53 -16.08
CA LYS A 71 -2.50 6.39 -16.90
C LYS A 71 -2.07 5.19 -16.04
N GLU A 72 -1.27 5.43 -15.01
CA GLU A 72 -0.74 4.37 -14.13
C GLU A 72 -1.85 3.73 -13.30
N ILE A 73 -2.64 4.56 -12.61
CA ILE A 73 -3.62 4.11 -11.60
C ILE A 73 -5.00 3.82 -12.24
N ARG A 74 -5.21 4.26 -13.48
CA ARG A 74 -6.47 4.13 -14.24
C ARG A 74 -7.64 4.76 -13.50
N VAL A 75 -7.48 6.02 -13.12
CA VAL A 75 -8.48 6.81 -12.39
C VAL A 75 -8.83 8.08 -13.17
N ALA A 76 -10.04 8.58 -12.95
CA ALA A 76 -10.47 9.84 -13.55
C ALA A 76 -9.81 11.05 -12.89
N LYS A 77 -9.65 12.13 -13.67
CA LYS A 77 -9.03 13.40 -13.24
C LYS A 77 -9.66 13.98 -11.97
N ASN A 78 -10.98 13.84 -11.82
CA ASN A 78 -11.70 14.31 -10.64
C ASN A 78 -11.23 13.64 -9.34
N THR A 79 -10.80 12.37 -9.42
CA THR A 79 -10.31 11.59 -8.28
C THR A 79 -8.93 12.07 -7.88
N VAL A 80 -8.04 12.27 -8.85
CA VAL A 80 -6.72 12.86 -8.63
C VAL A 80 -6.85 14.26 -8.02
N SER A 81 -7.73 15.09 -8.57
CA SER A 81 -7.98 16.43 -8.08
C SER A 81 -8.47 16.46 -6.62
N ARG A 82 -9.42 15.58 -6.26
CA ARG A 82 -9.89 15.46 -4.86
C ARG A 82 -8.79 15.04 -3.90
N VAL A 83 -7.97 14.07 -4.28
CA VAL A 83 -6.85 13.62 -3.45
C VAL A 83 -5.81 14.73 -3.30
N HIS A 84 -5.50 15.45 -4.37
CA HIS A 84 -4.59 16.59 -4.31
C HIS A 84 -5.13 17.69 -3.39
N GLN A 85 -6.43 17.99 -3.46
CA GLN A 85 -7.07 18.92 -2.54
C GLN A 85 -6.93 18.44 -1.09
N TRP A 86 -7.19 17.16 -0.79
CA TRP A 86 -7.00 16.62 0.56
C TRP A 86 -5.54 16.61 1.03
N LEU A 87 -4.59 16.52 0.11
CA LEU A 87 -3.18 16.60 0.41
C LEU A 87 -2.78 18.03 0.82
N ILE A 88 -3.27 19.06 0.10
CA ILE A 88 -2.97 20.47 0.38
C ILE A 88 -3.77 20.99 1.58
N SER A 89 -5.08 20.73 1.61
CA SER A 89 -6.02 21.33 2.57
C SER A 89 -6.39 20.41 3.74
N GLY A 90 -5.77 19.23 3.82
CA GLY A 90 -6.06 18.26 4.87
C GLY A 90 -5.26 18.51 6.15
N PHE A 91 -5.39 17.59 7.10
CA PHE A 91 -4.71 17.65 8.41
C PHE A 91 -3.24 17.19 8.38
N GLY A 92 -2.63 17.11 7.20
CA GLY A 92 -1.23 16.66 7.03
C GLY A 92 -0.98 15.16 7.30
N GLY A 93 -2.04 14.36 7.50
CA GLY A 93 -1.92 12.93 7.78
C GLY A 93 -1.28 12.13 6.64
N TYR A 94 -1.54 12.51 5.39
CA TYR A 94 -0.88 11.91 4.23
C TYR A 94 0.62 12.12 4.26
N GLU A 95 1.09 13.37 4.39
CA GLU A 95 2.51 13.67 4.36
C GLU A 95 3.27 12.98 5.50
N LYS A 96 2.74 13.04 6.73
CA LYS A 96 3.37 12.39 7.90
C LYS A 96 3.37 10.86 7.77
N GLY A 97 2.23 10.28 7.42
CA GLY A 97 2.09 8.84 7.26
C GLY A 97 2.97 8.30 6.14
N LEU A 98 2.91 8.90 4.95
CA LEU A 98 3.72 8.44 3.82
C LEU A 98 5.22 8.56 4.10
N LYS A 99 5.71 9.67 4.67
CA LYS A 99 7.13 9.79 5.08
C LYS A 99 7.55 8.73 6.10
N GLN A 100 6.68 8.42 7.06
CA GLN A 100 6.96 7.41 8.08
C GLN A 100 7.03 6.00 7.49
N PHE A 101 6.20 5.71 6.48
CA PHE A 101 6.09 4.39 5.88
C PHE A 101 6.98 4.19 4.64
N GLU A 102 7.52 5.25 4.05
CA GLU A 102 8.33 5.22 2.84
C GLU A 102 9.47 4.19 2.94
N LYS A 103 10.27 4.23 4.01
CA LYS A 103 11.36 3.27 4.26
C LYS A 103 10.87 1.81 4.33
N GLU A 104 9.72 1.58 4.95
CA GLU A 104 9.14 0.24 5.10
C GLU A 104 8.55 -0.26 3.78
N LEU A 105 7.93 0.63 2.99
CA LEU A 105 7.44 0.36 1.65
C LEU A 105 8.59 0.00 0.71
N GLU A 106 9.69 0.78 0.74
CA GLU A 106 10.90 0.49 -0.03
C GLU A 106 11.52 -0.84 0.36
N ARG A 107 11.68 -1.12 1.66
CA ARG A 107 12.22 -2.39 2.16
C ARG A 107 11.45 -3.57 1.58
N ARG A 108 10.12 -3.46 1.57
CA ARG A 108 9.23 -4.50 1.03
C ARG A 108 9.28 -4.60 -0.49
N ALA A 109 9.31 -3.47 -1.19
CA ALA A 109 9.48 -3.46 -2.64
C ALA A 109 10.74 -4.23 -3.03
N ARG A 110 11.86 -3.99 -2.34
CA ARG A 110 13.12 -4.74 -2.54
C ARG A 110 12.97 -6.24 -2.29
N VAL A 111 12.24 -6.64 -1.25
CA VAL A 111 11.98 -8.06 -0.95
C VAL A 111 11.14 -8.71 -2.06
N ILE A 112 10.11 -8.03 -2.54
CA ILE A 112 9.24 -8.51 -3.62
C ILE A 112 10.05 -8.66 -4.92
N THR A 113 10.84 -7.65 -5.30
CA THR A 113 11.70 -7.69 -6.49
C THR A 113 12.74 -8.81 -6.43
N LYS A 114 13.39 -9.02 -5.27
CA LYS A 114 14.32 -10.15 -5.07
C LYS A 114 13.61 -11.50 -5.23
N LYS A 115 12.43 -11.65 -4.62
CA LYS A 115 11.64 -12.87 -4.74
C LYS A 115 11.20 -13.13 -6.18
N GLN A 116 10.85 -12.08 -6.93
CA GLN A 116 10.52 -12.17 -8.34
C GLN A 116 11.72 -12.64 -9.17
N LYS A 117 12.90 -12.01 -9.02
CA LYS A 117 14.14 -12.42 -9.71
C LYS A 117 14.55 -13.87 -9.43
N GLN A 118 14.25 -14.38 -8.24
CA GLN A 118 14.45 -15.80 -7.88
C GLN A 118 13.44 -16.75 -8.54
N MET A 119 12.24 -16.27 -8.86
CA MET A 119 11.15 -17.07 -9.44
C MET A 119 11.11 -16.99 -10.97
N GLU A 120 11.79 -16.01 -11.60
CA GLU A 120 11.84 -15.90 -13.05
C GLU A 120 12.49 -17.14 -13.69
N PRO A 121 11.79 -17.83 -14.61
CA PRO A 121 12.34 -18.98 -15.32
C PRO A 121 13.64 -18.59 -16.03
N PHE A 122 14.66 -19.46 -15.95
CA PHE A 122 15.97 -19.25 -16.59
C PHE A 122 16.85 -18.12 -16.04
N SER A 123 16.48 -17.47 -14.94
CA SER A 123 17.39 -16.61 -14.16
C SER A 123 18.56 -17.42 -13.58
N PHE A 124 19.74 -16.80 -13.43
CA PHE A 124 20.92 -17.45 -12.82
C PHE A 124 20.61 -17.97 -11.41
N GLU A 125 19.85 -17.20 -10.61
CA GLU A 125 19.42 -17.63 -9.27
C GLU A 125 18.43 -18.81 -9.31
N TRP A 126 17.52 -18.81 -10.29
CA TRP A 126 16.57 -19.90 -10.50
C TRP A 126 17.26 -21.19 -10.95
N LEU A 127 18.23 -21.08 -11.87
CA LEU A 127 19.05 -22.20 -12.35
C LEU A 127 19.88 -22.80 -11.19
N LYS A 128 20.51 -21.94 -10.38
CA LYS A 128 21.29 -22.34 -9.18
C LYS A 128 20.46 -23.12 -8.17
N LYS A 129 19.19 -22.72 -8.00
CA LYS A 129 18.25 -23.38 -7.08
C LYS A 129 17.67 -24.68 -7.64
N LYS A 130 17.35 -24.74 -8.93
CA LYS A 130 16.75 -25.93 -9.57
C LYS A 130 17.78 -27.02 -9.88
N TYR A 131 19.02 -26.64 -10.19
CA TYR A 131 20.10 -27.57 -10.55
C TYR A 131 21.38 -27.35 -9.72
N PRO A 132 21.34 -27.54 -8.39
CA PRO A 132 22.45 -27.21 -7.50
C PRO A 132 23.77 -27.94 -7.82
N LEU A 133 23.71 -29.16 -8.38
CA LEU A 133 24.91 -29.92 -8.79
C LEU A 133 25.65 -29.30 -9.98
N HIS A 134 24.96 -28.66 -10.92
CA HIS A 134 25.62 -28.00 -12.06
C HIS A 134 26.41 -26.75 -11.64
N PHE A 135 26.12 -26.21 -10.46
CA PHE A 135 26.81 -25.07 -9.88
C PHE A 135 27.74 -25.47 -8.72
N LEU A 136 28.08 -26.76 -8.56
CA LEU A 136 28.94 -27.24 -7.47
C LEU A 136 30.28 -26.51 -7.39
N LEU A 137 30.94 -26.30 -8.54
CA LEU A 137 32.21 -25.56 -8.64
C LEU A 137 32.06 -24.08 -8.26
N PHE A 138 30.99 -23.42 -8.70
CA PHE A 138 30.68 -22.04 -8.31
C PHE A 138 30.32 -21.91 -6.82
N ASN A 139 29.59 -22.87 -6.27
CA ASN A 139 29.23 -22.92 -4.85
C ASN A 139 30.43 -23.16 -3.93
N LEU A 140 31.46 -23.86 -4.41
CA LEU A 140 32.71 -24.06 -3.67
C LEU A 140 33.56 -22.79 -3.64
N LEU A 141 33.59 -22.03 -4.73
CA LEU A 141 34.32 -20.76 -4.86
C LEU A 141 33.67 -19.59 -4.10
N ASP A 142 32.33 -19.58 -4.00
CA ASP A 142 31.59 -18.58 -3.21
C ASP A 142 31.74 -18.78 -1.68
N ARG A 143 32.29 -19.90 -1.20
CA ARG A 143 32.48 -20.17 0.25
C ARG A 143 33.67 -19.47 0.88
N ASP A 144 34.58 -18.91 0.08
CA ASP A 144 35.83 -18.27 0.55
C ASP A 144 35.76 -16.73 0.57
N LYS A 145 34.57 -16.13 0.59
CA LYS A 145 34.34 -14.68 0.73
C LYS A 145 33.37 -14.32 1.85
#